data_AF-A0A226MEY0-F1
#
_entry.id   AF-A0A226MEY0-F1
#
_cell.length_a   1.000
_cell.length_b   1.000
_cell.length_c   1.000
_cell.angle_alpha   90.00
_cell.angle_beta   90.00
_cell.angle_gamma   90.00
#
_symmetry.space_group_name_H-M   'P 1'
#
loop_
_entity.id
_entity.type
_entity.pdbx_description
1 polymer ?
#
loop_
_entity_poly.entity_id
_entity_poly.type
_entity_poly.pdbx_seq_one_letter_code
_entity_poly.pdbx_strand_id
1 'polypeptide(L)' 'MSLALGKHLKAELLRVMRAAVQELVSNNYVESKCEAVLREMRKCCARYPEGRSICCSGFEREEREKRQAAASEGIPPPPQ' A
#
# COMPACT_ATOMS: atom_id res chain seq x y z
N MET A 1 12.71 -6.82 -22.40
CA MET A 1 11.36 -6.22 -22.24
C MET A 1 11.12 -5.59 -20.84
N SER A 2 12.11 -5.53 -19.93
CA SER A 2 11.85 -5.24 -18.50
C SER A 2 11.97 -3.78 -18.04
N LEU A 3 12.57 -2.88 -18.83
CA LEU A 3 12.82 -1.49 -18.41
C LEU A 3 11.60 -0.56 -18.58
N ALA A 4 10.77 -0.79 -19.61
CA ALA A 4 9.59 0.03 -19.87
C ALA A 4 8.48 -0.18 -18.82
N LEU A 5 8.30 -1.43 -18.37
CA LEU A 5 7.37 -1.79 -17.30
C LEU A 5 7.73 -1.08 -15.99
N GLY A 6 9.02 -0.97 -15.66
CA GLY A 6 9.51 -0.29 -14.46
C GLY A 6 9.29 1.22 -14.46
N LYS A 7 9.37 1.88 -15.63
CA LYS A 7 9.13 3.33 -15.76
C LYS A 7 7.64 3.67 -15.68
N HIS A 8 6.80 2.89 -16.35
CA HIS A 8 5.34 3.01 -16.25
C HIS A 8 4.86 2.76 -14.81
N LEU A 9 5.47 1.78 -14.14
CA LEU A 9 5.20 1.44 -12.75
C LEU A 9 5.55 2.58 -11.78
N LYS A 10 6.73 3.20 -11.93
CA LYS A 10 7.09 4.37 -11.13
C LYS A 10 6.09 5.51 -11.34
N ALA A 11 5.62 5.72 -12.57
CA ALA A 11 4.64 6.76 -12.86
C ALA A 11 3.27 6.47 -12.23
N GLU A 12 2.79 5.23 -12.33
CA GLU A 12 1.50 4.82 -11.76
C GLU A 12 1.53 4.84 -10.22
N LEU A 13 2.58 4.27 -9.61
CA LEU A 13 2.75 4.30 -8.16
C LEU A 13 2.91 5.73 -7.63
N LEU A 14 3.67 6.58 -8.31
CA LEU A 14 3.80 7.99 -7.95
C LEU A 14 2.48 8.75 -8.07
N ARG A 15 1.65 8.39 -9.06
CA ARG A 15 0.30 8.96 -9.23
C ARG A 15 -0.60 8.61 -8.05
N VAL A 16 -0.66 7.32 -7.67
CA VAL A 16 -1.48 6.85 -6.55
C VAL A 16 -0.96 7.40 -5.22
N MET A 17 0.36 7.38 -5.01
CA MET A 17 1.02 8.02 -3.86
C MET A 17 0.66 9.49 -3.71
N ARG A 18 0.74 10.26 -4.80
CA ARG A 18 0.43 11.70 -4.77
C ARG A 18 -1.04 11.93 -4.43
N ALA A 19 -1.95 11.14 -4.97
CA ALA A 19 -3.37 11.22 -4.64
C ALA A 19 -3.61 10.91 -3.15
N ALA A 20 -2.94 9.90 -2.60
CA ALA A 20 -3.06 9.51 -1.20
C ALA A 20 -2.58 10.60 -0.24
N VAL A 21 -1.42 11.18 -0.52
CA VAL A 21 -0.88 12.28 0.29
C VAL A 21 -1.78 13.50 0.20
N GLN A 22 -2.32 13.81 -0.98
CA GLN A 22 -3.25 14.94 -1.14
C GLN A 22 -4.54 14.73 -0.35
N GLU A 23 -5.12 13.52 -0.39
CA GLU A 23 -6.32 13.17 0.36
C GLU A 23 -6.06 13.19 1.88
N LEU A 24 -4.89 12.73 2.33
CA LEU A 24 -4.45 12.84 3.72
C LEU A 24 -4.41 14.29 4.19
N VAL A 25 -3.76 15.18 3.42
CA VAL A 25 -3.69 16.61 3.76
C VAL A 25 -5.08 17.23 3.82
N SER A 26 -5.96 16.90 2.87
CA SER A 26 -7.36 17.39 2.86
C SER A 26 -8.20 16.84 4.02
N ASN A 27 -7.87 15.67 4.55
CA ASN A 27 -8.58 15.02 5.65
C ASN A 27 -7.96 15.26 7.03
N ASN A 28 -7.07 16.26 7.18
CA ASN A 28 -6.34 16.54 8.42
C ASN A 28 -5.54 15.33 8.93
N TYR A 29 -4.97 14.55 8.01
CA TYR A 29 -4.19 13.33 8.30
C TYR A 29 -4.99 12.24 9.02
N VAL A 30 -6.32 12.31 8.99
CA VAL A 30 -7.19 11.28 9.56
C VAL A 30 -7.24 10.09 8.60
N GLU A 31 -6.48 9.06 8.93
CA GLU A 31 -6.26 7.88 8.09
C GLU A 31 -7.56 7.13 7.74
N SER A 32 -8.52 7.08 8.66
CA SER A 32 -9.84 6.45 8.45
C SER A 32 -10.67 7.12 7.34
N LYS A 33 -10.43 8.40 7.04
CA LYS A 33 -11.06 9.11 5.91
C LYS A 33 -10.38 8.84 4.58
N CYS A 34 -9.19 8.22 4.60
CA CYS A 34 -8.36 7.93 3.44
C CYS A 34 -8.32 6.41 3.13
N GLU A 35 -9.23 5.61 3.71
CA GLU A 35 -9.22 4.16 3.51
C GLU A 35 -9.28 3.75 2.04
N ALA A 36 -10.04 4.49 1.23
CA ALA A 36 -10.22 4.18 -0.19
C ALA A 36 -8.89 4.27 -0.95
N VAL A 37 -8.14 5.36 -0.75
CA VAL A 37 -6.85 5.54 -1.42
C VAL A 37 -5.79 4.59 -0.87
N LEU A 38 -5.79 4.31 0.43
CA LEU A 38 -4.88 3.34 1.05
C LEU A 38 -5.12 1.91 0.56
N ARG A 39 -6.39 1.51 0.35
CA ARG A 39 -6.72 0.22 -0.28
C ARG A 39 -6.18 0.14 -1.71
N GLU A 40 -6.29 1.21 -2.48
CA GLU A 40 -5.79 1.23 -3.86
C GLU A 40 -4.26 1.17 -3.93
N MET A 41 -3.58 1.82 -2.98
CA MET A 41 -2.14 1.68 -2.80
C MET A 41 -1.75 0.24 -2.47
N ARG A 42 -2.45 -0.42 -1.55
CA ARG A 42 -2.21 -1.84 -1.21
C ARG A 42 -2.38 -2.74 -2.43
N LYS A 43 -3.46 -2.57 -3.21
CA LYS A 43 -3.66 -3.33 -4.45
C LYS A 43 -2.56 -3.06 -5.47
N CYS A 44 -2.12 -1.81 -5.59
CA CYS A 44 -1.00 -1.45 -6.46
C CYS A 44 0.25 -2.23 -6.03
N CYS A 45 0.62 -2.18 -4.75
CA CYS A 45 1.81 -2.85 -4.23
C CYS A 45 1.74 -4.38 -4.31
N ALA A 46 0.57 -4.99 -4.05
CA ALA A 46 0.39 -6.45 -4.12
C ALA A 46 0.61 -7.04 -5.53
N ARG A 47 0.57 -6.22 -6.58
CA ARG A 47 0.82 -6.66 -7.97
C ARG A 47 2.30 -6.79 -8.30
N TYR A 48 3.21 -6.39 -7.42
CA TYR A 48 4.63 -6.31 -7.70
C TYR A 48 5.48 -7.00 -6.63
N PRO A 49 6.68 -7.49 -6.99
CA PRO A 49 7.59 -8.10 -6.02
C PRO A 49 8.12 -7.08 -5.01
N GLU A 50 8.39 -7.58 -3.82
CA GLU A 50 8.86 -6.82 -2.66
C GLU A 50 10.09 -5.95 -2.97
N GLY A 51 10.20 -4.80 -2.31
CA GLY A 51 11.40 -3.95 -2.37
C GLY A 51 11.54 -3.08 -3.62
N ARG A 52 10.52 -3.01 -4.48
CA ARG A 52 10.56 -2.19 -5.71
C ARG A 52 10.29 -0.70 -5.47
N SER A 53 9.68 -0.35 -4.34
CA SER A 53 9.44 1.03 -3.90
C SER A 53 9.39 1.10 -2.38
N ILE A 54 9.96 2.16 -1.80
CA ILE A 54 9.94 2.43 -0.36
C ILE A 54 8.50 2.44 0.18
N CYS A 55 7.55 2.98 -0.59
CA CYS A 55 6.15 2.98 -0.18
C CYS A 55 5.55 1.57 -0.10
N CYS A 56 5.78 0.73 -1.11
CA CYS A 56 5.27 -0.63 -1.10
C CYS A 56 5.92 -1.46 0.00
N SER A 57 7.22 -1.27 0.25
CA SER A 57 7.90 -1.89 1.39
C SER A 57 7.30 -1.49 2.73
N GLY A 58 6.81 -0.25 2.85
CA GLY A 58 6.03 0.20 4.01
C GLY A 58 4.71 -0.57 4.17
N PHE A 59 3.92 -0.69 3.10
CA PHE A 59 2.66 -1.45 3.11
C PHE A 59 2.87 -2.95 3.36
N GLU A 60 3.89 -3.55 2.74
CA GLU A 60 4.23 -4.97 2.92
C GLU A 60 4.60 -5.27 4.37
N ARG A 61 5.33 -4.33 5.00
CA ARG A 61 5.68 -4.40 6.40
C ARG A 61 4.45 -4.25 7.30
N GLU A 62 3.59 -3.26 7.04
CA GLU A 62 2.33 -3.06 7.78
C GLU A 62 1.44 -4.31 7.73
N GLU A 63 1.23 -4.88 6.55
CA GLU A 63 0.43 -6.10 6.35
C GLU A 63 1.03 -7.30 7.09
N ARG A 64 2.36 -7.41 7.11
CA ARG A 64 3.08 -8.43 7.87
C ARG A 64 2.87 -8.26 9.38
N GLU A 65 2.96 -7.04 9.90
CA GLU A 65 2.73 -6.73 11.32
C GLU A 65 1.27 -7.02 11.72
N LYS A 66 0.29 -6.68 10.87
CA LYS A 66 -1.13 -7.03 11.09
C LYS A 66 -1.37 -8.54 11.14
N ARG A 67 -0.74 -9.31 10.25
CA ARG A 67 -0.84 -10.78 10.25
C ARG A 67 -0.22 -11.39 11.50
N GLN A 68 0.89 -10.84 11.98
CA GLN A 68 1.53 -11.28 13.22
C GLN A 68 0.65 -10.96 14.43
N ALA A 69 0.07 -9.76 14.49
CA ALA A 69 -0.88 -9.38 15.54
C ALA A 69 -2.12 -10.28 15.56
N ALA A 70 -2.71 -10.56 14.39
CA ALA A 70 -3.85 -11.47 14.27
C ALA A 70 -3.50 -12.90 14.71
N ALA A 71 -2.29 -13.38 14.37
CA ALA A 71 -1.80 -14.70 14.78
C ALA A 71 -1.56 -14.79 16.30
N SER A 72 -1.16 -13.69 16.95
CA SER A 72 -1.01 -13.65 18.41
C SER A 72 -2.33 -13.56 19.18
N GLU A 73 -3.40 -13.06 18.56
CA GLU A 73 -4.72 -12.91 19.20
C GLU A 73 -5.71 -14.05 18.88
N GLY A 74 -5.29 -15.08 18.12
CA GLY A 74 -6.15 -16.22 17.77
C GLY A 74 -7.28 -15.87 16.79
N ILE A 75 -7.18 -14.72 16.10
CA ILE A 75 -8.17 -14.23 15.14
C ILE A 75 -7.84 -14.84 13.77
N PRO A 76 -8.79 -15.49 13.08
CA PRO A 76 -8.52 -16.09 11.78
C PRO A 76 -8.05 -15.00 10.79
N PRO A 77 -7.03 -15.29 9.96
CA PRO A 77 -6.50 -14.31 9.03
C PRO A 77 -7.60 -13.86 8.07
N PRO A 78 -7.62 -12.57 7.68
CA PRO A 78 -8.59 -12.08 6.70
C PRO A 78 -8.46 -12.86 5.38
N PRO A 79 -9.59 -13.19 4.72
CA PRO A 79 -9.57 -13.93 3.47
C PRO A 79 -8.77 -13.14 2.42
N GLN A 80 -7.90 -13.86 1.71
CA GLN A 80 -7.05 -13.35 0.63
C GLN A 80 -7.85 -13.02 -0.62
#